data_AF-A0A382NMX3-F1
#
_entry.id   AF-A0A382NMX3-F1
#
_cell.length_a   1.000
_cell.length_b   1.000
_cell.length_c   1.000
_cell.angle_alpha   90.00
_cell.angle_beta   90.00
_cell.angle_gamma   90.00
#
_symmetry.space_group_name_H-M   'P 1'
#
loop_
_entity.id
_entity.type
_entity.pdbx_description
1 polymer ?
#
loop_
_entity_poly.entity_id
_entity_poly.type
_entity_poly.pdbx_seq_one_letter_code
_entity_poly.pdbx_strand_id
1 'polypeptide(L)'
;LNLNSANALLKTLEEPTSNSYLFLVTELPGSLPATIRSRCQRLPLIAPTREMARQWLVGKLPKEDEIQFDQLLSDAQCGPLLAIDLAGQDVSIQRNHFLSKLYCLTKRTITPQSLVAIASKAGEFAILGHLQLATSIVIKHLITQGNSNSSDPELKNLCRLFAQNKTSKSQQVFWLMQFYGEVVDALKQLQSGANPNAQLILETLIWRWHQLTMLSTFKE
;
A
#
# COMPACT_ATOMS: atom_id res chain seq x y z
N LEU A 1 1.36 8.91 -18.26
CA LEU A 1 1.59 9.32 -19.67
C LEU A 1 0.62 10.46 -19.98
N ASN A 2 1.07 11.60 -20.52
CA ASN A 2 0.15 12.67 -20.92
C ASN A 2 -0.40 12.42 -22.35
N LEU A 3 -1.40 13.20 -22.77
CA LEU A 3 -2.06 13.02 -24.07
C LEU A 3 -1.10 13.17 -25.25
N ASN A 4 -0.21 14.16 -25.21
CA ASN A 4 0.76 14.42 -26.28
C ASN A 4 1.75 13.26 -26.44
N SER A 5 2.31 12.76 -25.33
CA SER A 5 3.17 11.59 -25.32
C SER A 5 2.44 10.33 -25.79
N ALA A 6 1.15 10.18 -25.47
CA ALA A 6 0.33 9.06 -25.96
C ALA A 6 0.21 9.07 -27.48
N ASN A 7 -0.11 10.23 -28.05
CA ASN A 7 -0.30 10.40 -29.49
C ASN A 7 1.02 10.22 -30.26
N ALA A 8 2.14 10.71 -29.71
CA ALA A 8 3.46 10.48 -30.29
C ALA A 8 3.82 8.99 -30.32
N LEU A 9 3.55 8.27 -29.21
CA LEU A 9 3.82 6.84 -29.11
C LEU A 9 2.94 6.02 -30.05
N LEU A 10 1.68 6.41 -30.25
CA LEU A 10 0.75 5.72 -31.17
C LEU A 10 1.31 5.61 -32.58
N LYS A 11 1.91 6.69 -33.12
CA LYS A 11 2.53 6.66 -34.45
C LYS A 11 3.63 5.60 -34.54
N THR A 12 4.44 5.48 -33.49
CA THR A 12 5.54 4.48 -33.44
C THR A 12 5.01 3.06 -33.28
N LEU A 13 3.88 2.87 -32.59
CA LEU A 13 3.24 1.57 -32.43
C LEU A 13 2.51 1.10 -33.70
N GLU A 14 1.98 2.04 -34.50
CA GLU A 14 1.31 1.75 -35.77
C GLU A 14 2.30 1.45 -36.90
N GLU A 15 3.38 2.21 -36.96
CA GLU A 15 4.40 2.09 -38.00
C GLU A 15 5.79 1.94 -37.34
N PRO A 16 6.08 0.78 -36.70
CA PRO A 16 7.39 0.55 -36.09
C PRO A 16 8.47 0.47 -37.17
N THR A 17 9.65 1.01 -36.87
CA THR A 17 10.80 0.86 -37.74
C THR A 17 11.25 -0.60 -37.81
N SER A 18 11.87 -0.99 -38.92
CA SER A 18 12.34 -2.35 -39.14
C SER A 18 13.30 -2.78 -38.01
N ASN A 19 13.15 -4.02 -37.52
CA ASN A 19 13.94 -4.60 -36.41
C ASN A 19 13.85 -3.85 -35.07
N SER A 20 12.76 -3.14 -34.80
CA SER A 20 12.54 -2.49 -33.50
C SER A 20 11.52 -3.23 -32.64
N TYR A 21 11.81 -3.33 -31.34
CA TYR A 21 10.89 -3.87 -30.34
C TYR A 21 10.62 -2.83 -29.26
N LEU A 22 9.35 -2.60 -28.94
CA LEU A 22 8.93 -1.70 -27.87
C LEU A 22 8.36 -2.50 -26.71
N PHE A 23 8.93 -2.30 -25.52
CA PHE A 23 8.41 -2.86 -24.27
C PHE A 23 7.75 -1.75 -23.45
N LEU A 24 6.44 -1.85 -23.27
CA LEU A 24 5.68 -0.98 -22.39
C LEU A 24 5.41 -1.70 -21.07
N VAL A 25 5.86 -1.11 -19.97
CA VAL A 25 5.60 -1.59 -18.61
C VAL A 25 4.59 -0.66 -17.92
N THR A 26 3.55 -1.23 -17.32
CA THR A 26 2.56 -0.48 -16.56
C THR A 26 2.01 -1.32 -15.41
N GLU A 27 1.83 -0.70 -14.25
CA GLU A 27 1.14 -1.29 -13.10
C GLU A 27 -0.39 -1.16 -13.20
N LEU A 28 -0.87 -0.23 -14.05
CA LEU A 28 -2.29 0.10 -14.20
C LEU A 28 -2.69 0.07 -15.67
N PRO A 29 -2.91 -1.13 -16.27
CA PRO A 29 -3.29 -1.25 -17.67
C PRO A 29 -4.56 -0.47 -18.04
N GLY A 30 -5.48 -0.28 -17.09
CA GLY A 30 -6.70 0.52 -17.27
C GLY A 30 -6.46 2.02 -17.47
N SER A 31 -5.31 2.53 -17.04
CA SER A 31 -4.92 3.94 -17.21
C SER A 31 -4.39 4.24 -18.62
N LEU A 32 -4.04 3.21 -19.40
CA LEU A 32 -3.56 3.37 -20.76
C LEU A 32 -4.73 3.62 -21.72
N PRO A 33 -4.60 4.56 -22.68
CA PRO A 33 -5.56 4.74 -23.76
C PRO A 33 -5.88 3.43 -24.47
N ALA A 34 -7.16 3.22 -24.78
CA ALA A 34 -7.61 2.02 -25.49
C ALA A 34 -6.88 1.81 -26.82
N THR A 35 -6.52 2.91 -27.50
CA THR A 35 -5.77 2.92 -28.76
C THR A 35 -4.36 2.34 -28.64
N ILE A 36 -3.65 2.61 -27.54
CA ILE A 36 -2.33 2.00 -27.26
C ILE A 36 -2.53 0.53 -26.91
N ARG A 37 -3.50 0.23 -26.03
CA ARG A 37 -3.77 -1.13 -25.56
C ARG A 37 -4.18 -2.11 -26.66
N SER A 38 -4.77 -1.64 -27.76
CA SER A 38 -5.18 -2.48 -28.89
C SER A 38 -4.02 -2.82 -29.83
N ARG A 39 -2.89 -2.10 -29.74
CA ARG A 39 -1.70 -2.25 -30.58
C ARG A 39 -0.53 -2.92 -29.86
N CYS A 40 -0.69 -3.26 -28.58
CA CYS A 40 0.31 -3.98 -27.80
C CYS A 40 -0.15 -5.42 -27.49
N GLN A 41 0.77 -6.38 -27.62
CA GLN A 41 0.59 -7.70 -27.04
C GLN A 41 0.67 -7.58 -25.52
N ARG A 42 -0.33 -8.12 -24.81
CA ARG A 42 -0.35 -8.11 -23.34
C ARG A 42 0.36 -9.34 -22.82
N LEU A 43 1.42 -9.11 -22.05
CA LEU A 43 2.12 -10.15 -21.30
C LEU A 43 1.91 -9.87 -19.80
N PRO A 44 0.95 -10.54 -19.13
CA PRO A 44 0.73 -10.33 -17.71
C PRO A 44 1.92 -10.85 -16.91
N LEU A 45 2.53 -9.99 -16.10
CA LEU A 45 3.50 -10.38 -15.08
C LEU A 45 2.75 -10.82 -13.83
N ILE A 46 2.54 -12.12 -13.69
CA ILE A 46 1.82 -12.70 -12.55
C ILE A 46 2.77 -12.74 -11.36
N ALA A 47 2.27 -12.34 -10.19
CA ALA A 47 3.03 -12.47 -8.95
C ALA A 47 3.42 -13.93 -8.69
N PRO A 48 4.65 -14.21 -8.22
CA PRO A 48 5.07 -15.56 -7.89
C PRO A 48 4.19 -16.14 -6.78
N THR A 49 4.08 -17.48 -6.72
CA THR A 49 3.46 -18.11 -5.56
C THR A 49 4.29 -17.86 -4.31
N ARG A 50 3.67 -17.99 -3.14
CA ARG A 50 4.36 -17.82 -1.85
C ARG A 50 5.57 -18.75 -1.74
N GLU A 51 5.44 -19.97 -2.22
CA GLU A 51 6.49 -21.00 -2.22
C GLU A 51 7.65 -20.58 -3.12
N MET A 52 7.37 -20.09 -4.34
CA MET A 52 8.39 -19.60 -5.26
C MET A 52 9.12 -18.38 -4.69
N ALA A 53 8.38 -17.42 -4.12
CA ALA A 53 8.94 -16.23 -3.50
C ALA A 53 9.83 -16.60 -2.30
N ARG A 54 9.38 -17.55 -1.46
CA ARG A 54 10.15 -18.07 -0.32
C ARG A 54 11.44 -18.73 -0.77
N GLN A 55 11.38 -19.63 -1.75
CA GLN A 55 12.57 -20.29 -2.30
C GLN A 55 13.57 -19.29 -2.86
N TRP A 56 13.08 -18.28 -3.58
CA TRP A 56 13.93 -17.23 -4.14
C TRP A 56 14.59 -16.36 -3.04
N LEU A 57 13.84 -15.98 -2.00
CA LEU A 57 14.36 -15.19 -0.88
C LEU A 57 15.43 -15.92 -0.07
N VAL A 58 15.27 -17.23 0.16
CA VAL A 58 16.29 -18.06 0.84
C VAL A 58 17.63 -18.03 0.11
N GLY A 59 17.63 -17.84 -1.21
CA GLY A 59 18.86 -17.69 -2.00
C GLY A 59 19.41 -16.27 -2.07
N LYS A 60 18.68 -15.26 -1.58
CA LYS A 60 19.04 -13.84 -1.69
C LYS A 60 19.40 -13.17 -0.37
N LEU A 61 18.72 -13.54 0.70
CA LEU A 61 18.97 -13.00 2.03
C LEU A 61 19.93 -13.92 2.80
N PRO A 62 20.79 -13.36 3.67
CA PRO A 62 21.64 -14.17 4.53
C PRO A 62 20.78 -15.10 5.39
N LYS A 63 21.29 -16.31 5.66
CA LYS A 63 20.67 -17.25 6.59
C LYS A 63 20.96 -16.80 8.02
N GLU A 64 20.38 -15.68 8.42
CA GLU A 64 20.35 -15.27 9.81
C GLU A 64 19.18 -15.99 10.48
N ASP A 65 19.42 -16.56 11.66
CA ASP A 65 18.42 -17.35 12.40
C ASP A 65 17.16 -16.54 12.78
N GLU A 66 17.20 -15.22 12.61
CA GLU A 66 16.12 -14.29 12.94
C GLU A 66 15.17 -13.97 11.77
N ILE A 67 15.52 -14.29 10.52
CA ILE A 67 14.67 -13.91 9.36
C ILE A 67 13.49 -14.89 9.24
N GLN A 68 12.34 -14.46 9.75
CA GLN A 68 11.07 -15.16 9.58
C GLN A 68 10.49 -14.92 8.16
N PHE A 69 10.94 -15.69 7.18
CA PHE A 69 10.55 -15.55 5.77
C PHE A 69 9.03 -15.54 5.53
N ASP A 70 8.26 -16.33 6.29
CA ASP A 70 6.80 -16.39 6.12
C ASP A 70 6.11 -15.11 6.59
N GLN A 71 6.64 -14.48 7.64
CA GLN A 71 6.19 -13.16 8.10
C GLN A 71 6.63 -12.09 7.11
N LEU A 72 7.91 -12.08 6.70
CA LEU A 72 8.45 -11.14 5.73
C LEU A 72 7.66 -11.14 4.41
N LEU A 73 7.30 -12.33 3.90
CA LEU A 73 6.46 -12.47 2.71
C LEU A 73 5.02 -12.03 2.95
N SER A 74 4.48 -12.21 4.16
CA SER A 74 3.16 -11.69 4.51
C SER A 74 3.16 -10.16 4.46
N ASP A 75 4.20 -9.55 5.01
CA ASP A 75 4.36 -8.09 5.07
C ASP A 75 4.58 -7.50 3.67
N ALA A 76 5.33 -8.22 2.83
CA ALA A 76 5.59 -7.85 1.45
C ALA A 76 4.46 -8.19 0.47
N GLN A 77 3.31 -8.71 0.94
CA GLN A 77 2.21 -9.20 0.08
C GLN A 77 2.68 -10.19 -1.01
N CYS A 78 3.58 -11.10 -0.64
CA CYS A 78 4.26 -12.05 -1.53
C CYS A 78 5.14 -11.40 -2.62
N GLY A 79 5.40 -10.09 -2.56
CA GLY A 79 6.35 -9.39 -3.41
C GLY A 79 7.79 -9.69 -3.00
N PRO A 80 8.58 -10.45 -3.77
CA PRO A 80 9.92 -10.87 -3.36
C PRO A 80 10.91 -9.70 -3.27
N LEU A 81 10.79 -8.68 -4.11
CA LEU A 81 11.66 -7.50 -4.05
C LEU A 81 11.34 -6.64 -2.82
N LEU A 82 10.04 -6.39 -2.58
CA LEU A 82 9.60 -5.68 -1.38
C LEU A 82 10.03 -6.43 -0.10
N ALA A 83 10.01 -7.76 -0.12
CA ALA A 83 10.51 -8.56 1.00
C ALA A 83 12.02 -8.36 1.24
N ILE A 84 12.84 -8.19 0.20
CA ILE A 84 14.25 -7.84 0.38
C ILE A 84 14.39 -6.44 0.99
N ASP A 85 13.64 -5.47 0.49
CA ASP A 85 13.69 -4.09 1.02
C ASP A 85 13.28 -4.07 2.50
N LEU A 86 12.25 -4.83 2.86
CA LEU A 86 11.79 -5.00 4.24
C LEU A 86 12.74 -5.83 5.11
N ALA A 87 13.60 -6.67 4.54
CA ALA A 87 14.64 -7.36 5.30
C ALA A 87 15.77 -6.40 5.71
N GLY A 88 15.86 -5.23 5.08
CA GLY A 88 16.71 -4.14 5.55
C GLY A 88 16.27 -3.69 6.95
N GLN A 89 17.20 -3.75 7.91
CA GLN A 89 16.92 -3.45 9.33
C GLN A 89 16.25 -2.08 9.50
N ASP A 90 16.75 -1.04 8.83
CA ASP A 90 16.21 0.32 8.96
C ASP A 90 14.76 0.46 8.46
N VAL A 91 14.43 -0.15 7.32
CA VAL A 91 13.09 -0.03 6.71
C VAL A 91 12.05 -0.74 7.56
N SER A 92 12.37 -1.95 8.04
CA SER A 92 11.49 -2.72 8.94
C SER A 92 11.25 -1.98 10.26
N ILE A 93 12.31 -1.43 10.87
CA ILE A 93 12.21 -0.67 12.12
C ILE A 93 11.33 0.57 11.93
N GLN A 94 11.52 1.32 10.85
CA GLN A 94 10.71 2.52 10.55
C GLN A 94 9.24 2.17 10.33
N ARG A 95 8.96 1.10 9.57
CA ARG A 95 7.60 0.60 9.35
C ARG A 95 6.93 0.20 10.66
N ASN A 96 7.58 -0.66 11.44
CA ASN A 96 7.01 -1.18 12.69
C ASN A 96 6.81 -0.05 13.70
N HIS A 97 7.77 0.89 13.78
CA HIS A 97 7.62 2.10 14.57
C HIS A 97 6.40 2.92 14.12
N PHE A 98 6.23 3.15 12.81
CA PHE A 98 5.05 3.85 12.29
C PHE A 98 3.75 3.13 12.63
N LEU A 99 3.63 1.82 12.38
CA LEU A 99 2.42 1.05 12.66
C LEU A 99 2.09 1.02 14.16
N SER A 100 3.10 0.90 15.03
CA SER A 100 2.93 1.00 16.48
C SER A 100 2.36 2.36 16.90
N LYS A 101 2.80 3.45 16.25
CA LYS A 101 2.31 4.80 16.53
C LYS A 101 0.95 5.05 15.92
N LEU A 102 0.64 4.48 14.76
CA LEU A 102 -0.70 4.47 14.19
C LEU A 102 -1.70 3.78 15.12
N TYR A 103 -1.29 2.67 15.75
CA TYR A 103 -2.06 2.02 16.80
C TYR A 103 -2.28 2.92 18.02
N CYS A 104 -1.24 3.61 18.50
CA CYS A 104 -1.37 4.61 19.58
C CYS A 104 -2.32 5.76 19.20
N LEU A 105 -2.25 6.25 17.96
CA LEU A 105 -3.13 7.31 17.46
C LEU A 105 -4.59 6.83 17.43
N THR A 106 -4.82 5.58 17.00
CA THR A 106 -6.14 4.93 16.97
C THR A 106 -6.70 4.75 18.39
N LYS A 107 -5.83 4.49 19.37
CA LYS A 107 -6.16 4.49 20.81
C LYS A 107 -6.27 5.88 21.44
N ARG A 108 -5.95 6.94 20.70
CA ARG A 108 -5.91 8.34 21.17
C ARG A 108 -4.91 8.58 22.30
N THR A 109 -3.82 7.83 22.34
CA THR A 109 -2.73 8.06 23.31
C THR A 109 -1.68 9.06 22.80
N ILE A 110 -1.75 9.43 21.52
CA ILE A 110 -0.89 10.44 20.88
C ILE A 110 -1.71 11.35 19.97
N THR A 111 -1.16 12.51 19.59
CA THR A 111 -1.82 13.48 18.70
C THR A 111 -1.49 13.21 17.22
N PRO A 112 -2.34 13.63 16.26
CA PRO A 112 -2.04 13.52 14.82
C PRO A 112 -0.69 14.13 14.44
N GLN A 113 -0.35 15.30 14.98
CA GLN A 113 0.91 16.00 14.69
C GLN A 113 2.14 15.19 15.10
N SER A 114 2.04 14.43 16.20
CA SER A 114 3.14 13.56 16.63
C SER A 114 3.39 12.41 15.65
N LEU A 115 2.32 11.87 15.03
CA LEU A 115 2.46 10.83 14.00
C LEU A 115 3.00 11.40 12.70
N VAL A 116 2.57 12.61 12.30
CA VAL A 116 3.10 13.31 11.11
C VAL A 116 4.61 13.47 11.21
N ALA A 117 5.12 13.94 12.36
CA ALA A 117 6.56 14.13 12.55
C ALA A 117 7.39 12.84 12.43
N ILE A 118 6.79 11.69 12.75
CA ILE A 118 7.42 10.36 12.59
C ILE A 118 7.33 9.94 11.12
N ALA A 119 6.17 10.13 10.49
CA ALA A 119 5.90 9.75 9.13
C ALA A 119 6.78 10.50 8.11
N SER A 120 6.96 11.82 8.27
CA SER A 120 7.81 12.62 7.37
C SER A 120 9.29 12.19 7.40
N LYS A 121 9.77 11.57 8.49
CA LYS A 121 11.16 11.05 8.55
C LYS A 121 11.34 9.75 7.76
N ALA A 122 10.28 8.96 7.62
CA ALA A 122 10.30 7.68 6.90
C ALA A 122 10.01 7.83 5.40
N GLY A 123 9.59 9.02 4.95
CA GLY A 123 9.22 9.32 3.58
C GLY A 123 7.72 9.14 3.32
N GLU A 124 7.10 10.17 2.75
CA GLU A 124 5.65 10.27 2.58
C GLU A 124 5.07 9.12 1.75
N PHE A 125 5.73 8.78 0.63
CA PHE A 125 5.26 7.73 -0.26
C PHE A 125 5.24 6.36 0.44
N ALA A 126 6.30 6.02 1.19
CA ALA A 126 6.37 4.78 1.95
C ALA A 126 5.25 4.71 3.00
N ILE A 127 5.02 5.81 3.72
CA ILE A 127 3.95 5.88 4.73
C ILE A 127 2.56 5.73 4.11
N LEU A 128 2.29 6.35 2.96
CA LEU A 128 1.01 6.15 2.27
C LEU A 128 0.81 4.69 1.85
N GLY A 129 1.86 4.01 1.41
CA GLY A 129 1.83 2.57 1.16
C GLY A 129 1.50 1.75 2.42
N HIS A 130 2.11 2.08 3.56
CA HIS A 130 1.79 1.44 4.84
C HIS A 130 0.35 1.70 5.29
N LEU A 131 -0.17 2.91 5.11
CA LEU A 131 -1.58 3.24 5.39
C LEU A 131 -2.51 2.42 4.50
N GLN A 132 -2.27 2.38 3.18
CA GLN A 132 -3.05 1.60 2.24
C GLN A 132 -3.12 0.13 2.65
N LEU A 133 -1.97 -0.46 2.97
CA LEU A 133 -1.83 -1.85 3.39
C LEU A 133 -2.57 -2.12 4.70
N ALA A 134 -2.36 -1.29 5.72
CA ALA A 134 -3.00 -1.42 7.02
C ALA A 134 -4.53 -1.35 6.89
N THR A 135 -5.05 -0.37 6.13
CA THR A 135 -6.48 -0.22 5.87
C THR A 135 -7.05 -1.45 5.16
N SER A 136 -6.39 -1.95 4.11
CA SER A 136 -6.82 -3.14 3.37
C SER A 136 -6.92 -4.38 4.26
N ILE A 137 -5.91 -4.59 5.11
CA ILE A 137 -5.88 -5.72 6.05
C ILE A 137 -6.99 -5.62 7.09
N VAL A 138 -7.24 -4.43 7.65
CA VAL A 138 -8.34 -4.23 8.61
C VAL A 138 -9.69 -4.48 7.95
N ILE A 139 -9.93 -3.96 6.73
CA ILE A 139 -11.15 -4.23 5.95
C ILE A 139 -11.33 -5.74 5.76
N LYS A 140 -10.29 -6.42 5.27
CA LYS A 140 -10.31 -7.87 5.03
C LYS A 140 -10.61 -8.64 6.32
N HIS A 141 -9.99 -8.25 7.43
CA HIS A 141 -10.23 -8.87 8.74
C HIS A 141 -11.69 -8.72 9.18
N LEU A 142 -12.28 -7.52 9.02
CA LEU A 142 -13.67 -7.27 9.38
C LEU A 142 -14.66 -8.06 8.53
N ILE A 143 -14.42 -8.14 7.21
CA ILE A 143 -15.27 -8.89 6.26
C ILE A 143 -15.17 -10.40 6.49
N THR A 144 -13.95 -10.91 6.70
CA THR A 144 -13.69 -12.35 6.91
C THR A 144 -13.91 -12.81 8.34
N GLN A 145 -14.37 -11.93 9.23
CA GLN A 145 -14.58 -12.19 10.65
C GLN A 145 -13.34 -12.76 11.37
N GLY A 146 -12.14 -12.35 10.93
CA GLY A 146 -10.88 -12.81 11.51
C GLY A 146 -10.33 -14.13 10.96
N ASN A 147 -10.95 -14.71 9.93
CA ASN A 147 -10.42 -15.90 9.26
C ASN A 147 -9.19 -15.59 8.38
N SER A 148 -8.95 -14.32 8.07
CA SER A 148 -7.69 -13.88 7.47
C SER A 148 -6.89 -13.06 8.49
N ASN A 149 -5.85 -13.68 9.04
CA ASN A 149 -4.96 -13.04 9.99
C ASN A 149 -3.67 -12.62 9.28
N SER A 150 -3.30 -11.34 9.43
CA SER A 150 -1.92 -10.93 9.18
C SER A 150 -1.01 -11.64 10.17
N SER A 151 0.21 -12.00 9.78
CA SER A 151 1.22 -12.52 10.72
C SER A 151 1.86 -11.41 11.56
N ASP A 152 1.88 -10.18 11.03
CA ASP A 152 2.45 -8.97 11.63
C ASP A 152 1.75 -8.60 12.96
N PRO A 153 2.49 -8.52 14.08
CA PRO A 153 1.95 -8.17 15.40
C PRO A 153 1.27 -6.79 15.47
N GLU A 154 1.85 -5.77 14.87
CA GLU A 154 1.37 -4.38 14.84
C GLU A 154 0.02 -4.30 14.10
N LEU A 155 -0.08 -4.98 12.95
CA LEU A 155 -1.33 -5.08 12.19
C LEU A 155 -2.39 -5.92 12.91
N LYS A 156 -2.01 -7.02 13.57
CA LYS A 156 -2.94 -7.79 14.44
C LYS A 156 -3.53 -6.90 15.53
N ASN A 157 -2.72 -6.04 16.14
CA ASN A 157 -3.16 -5.11 17.17
C ASN A 157 -4.19 -4.10 16.64
N LEU A 158 -3.97 -3.55 15.43
CA LEU A 158 -4.96 -2.72 14.76
C LEU A 158 -6.25 -3.49 14.46
N CYS A 159 -6.16 -4.68 13.86
CA CYS A 159 -7.33 -5.52 13.57
C CYS A 159 -8.17 -5.79 14.82
N ARG A 160 -7.54 -6.15 15.95
CA ARG A 160 -8.23 -6.37 17.23
C ARG A 160 -8.96 -5.12 17.72
N LEU A 161 -8.38 -3.93 17.57
CA LEU A 161 -9.03 -2.68 17.97
C LEU A 161 -10.31 -2.41 17.18
N PHE A 162 -10.27 -2.56 15.86
CA PHE A 162 -11.46 -2.39 15.02
C PHE A 162 -12.50 -3.50 15.29
N ALA A 163 -12.06 -4.73 15.49
CA ALA A 163 -12.94 -5.85 15.83
C ALA A 163 -13.66 -5.67 17.19
N GLN A 164 -13.02 -5.04 18.18
CA GLN A 164 -13.57 -4.76 19.50
C GLN A 164 -14.35 -3.44 19.57
N ASN A 165 -14.39 -2.67 18.48
CA ASN A 165 -15.10 -1.41 18.43
C ASN A 165 -16.62 -1.63 18.50
N LYS A 166 -17.34 -0.76 19.22
CA LYS A 166 -18.81 -0.81 19.39
C LYS A 166 -19.57 -0.56 18.08
N THR A 167 -18.92 0.07 17.11
CA THR A 167 -19.45 0.34 15.77
C THR A 167 -19.80 -0.94 15.03
N SER A 168 -20.95 -0.96 14.33
CA SER A 168 -21.27 -2.05 13.39
C SER A 168 -20.14 -2.28 12.39
N LYS A 169 -19.75 -3.54 12.17
CA LYS A 169 -18.70 -3.92 11.21
C LYS A 169 -18.96 -3.34 9.81
N SER A 170 -20.22 -3.30 9.35
CA SER A 170 -20.58 -2.74 8.04
C SER A 170 -20.21 -1.27 7.92
N GLN A 171 -20.45 -0.49 8.97
CA GLN A 171 -20.14 0.93 9.01
C GLN A 171 -18.63 1.18 9.05
N GLN A 172 -17.89 0.40 9.85
CA GLN A 172 -16.42 0.47 9.87
C GLN A 172 -15.85 0.17 8.49
N VAL A 173 -16.34 -0.89 7.83
CA VAL A 173 -15.89 -1.29 6.50
C VAL A 173 -16.18 -0.19 5.47
N PHE A 174 -17.36 0.42 5.50
CA PHE A 174 -17.71 1.53 4.60
C PHE A 174 -16.72 2.69 4.73
N TRP A 175 -16.45 3.15 5.95
CA TRP A 175 -15.51 4.23 6.23
C TRP A 175 -14.08 3.90 5.85
N LEU A 176 -13.62 2.69 6.17
CA LEU A 176 -12.28 2.25 5.79
C LEU A 176 -12.13 2.13 4.27
N MET A 177 -13.17 1.72 3.55
CA MET A 177 -13.14 1.70 2.07
C MET A 177 -13.06 3.11 1.48
N GLN A 178 -13.78 4.08 2.05
CA GLN A 178 -13.64 5.49 1.64
C GLN A 178 -12.22 6.00 1.86
N PHE A 179 -11.68 5.77 3.07
CA PHE A 179 -10.30 6.14 3.40
C PHE A 179 -9.27 5.45 2.51
N TYR A 180 -9.44 4.16 2.23
CA TYR A 180 -8.59 3.42 1.31
C TYR A 180 -8.58 4.09 -0.08
N GLY A 181 -9.74 4.52 -0.57
CA GLY A 181 -9.86 5.29 -1.81
C GLY A 181 -9.05 6.60 -1.78
N GLU A 182 -9.18 7.37 -0.70
CA GLU A 182 -8.43 8.62 -0.50
C GLU A 182 -6.91 8.39 -0.52
N VAL A 183 -6.42 7.33 0.15
CA VAL A 183 -4.99 6.98 0.15
C VAL A 183 -4.53 6.55 -1.25
N VAL A 184 -5.32 5.76 -1.97
CA VAL A 184 -5.00 5.34 -3.34
C VAL A 184 -4.94 6.53 -4.28
N ASP A 185 -5.87 7.48 -4.17
CA ASP A 185 -5.86 8.68 -5.00
C ASP A 185 -4.68 9.61 -4.66
N ALA A 186 -4.32 9.73 -3.38
CA ALA A 186 -3.12 10.43 -2.95
C ALA A 186 -1.83 9.80 -3.52
N LEU A 187 -1.70 8.47 -3.49
CA LEU A 187 -0.58 7.76 -4.12
C LEU A 187 -0.49 8.03 -5.63
N LYS A 188 -1.64 8.01 -6.34
CA LYS A 188 -1.68 8.37 -7.78
C LYS A 188 -1.25 9.81 -8.00
N GLN A 189 -1.66 10.74 -7.14
CA GLN A 189 -1.27 12.15 -7.25
C GLN A 189 0.24 12.32 -7.06
N LEU A 190 0.85 11.66 -6.08
CA LEU A 190 2.31 11.68 -5.86
C LEU A 190 3.09 11.09 -7.03
N GLN A 191 2.55 10.07 -7.71
CA GLN A 191 3.15 9.48 -8.91
C GLN A 191 2.88 10.29 -10.19
N SER A 192 1.96 11.25 -10.14
CA SER A 192 1.62 12.09 -11.27
C SER A 192 2.62 13.25 -11.43
N GLY A 193 2.68 13.81 -12.64
CA GLY A 193 3.48 15.03 -12.89
C GLY A 193 2.90 16.31 -12.27
N ALA A 194 1.83 16.24 -11.47
CA ALA A 194 1.18 17.39 -10.87
C ALA A 194 1.96 18.01 -9.68
N ASN A 195 3.04 17.36 -9.24
CA ASN A 195 3.91 17.77 -8.13
C ASN A 195 3.13 18.29 -6.89
N PRO A 196 2.22 17.49 -6.32
CA PRO A 196 1.43 17.90 -5.17
C PRO A 196 2.31 18.02 -3.91
N ASN A 197 1.85 18.80 -2.93
CA ASN A 197 2.54 18.90 -1.64
C ASN A 197 2.34 17.60 -0.82
N ALA A 198 3.34 16.72 -0.85
CA ALA A 198 3.30 15.41 -0.21
C ALA A 198 3.11 15.48 1.31
N GLN A 199 3.72 16.47 1.97
CA GLN A 199 3.57 16.67 3.41
C GLN A 199 2.13 17.03 3.77
N LEU A 200 1.51 17.95 3.03
CA LEU A 200 0.11 18.34 3.26
C LEU A 200 -0.87 17.17 3.04
N ILE A 201 -0.61 16.36 2.01
CA ILE A 201 -1.39 15.13 1.75
C ILE A 201 -1.28 14.17 2.93
N LEU A 202 -0.06 13.91 3.41
CA LEU A 202 0.19 13.03 4.52
C LEU A 202 -0.49 13.52 5.80
N GLU A 203 -0.36 14.81 6.12
CA GLU A 203 -1.05 15.45 7.25
C GLU A 203 -2.56 15.28 7.16
N THR A 204 -3.14 15.54 5.99
CA THR A 204 -4.58 15.39 5.73
C THR A 204 -5.03 13.96 5.98
N LEU A 205 -4.31 12.96 5.46
CA LEU A 205 -4.67 11.55 5.61
C LEU A 205 -4.51 11.05 7.06
N ILE A 206 -3.49 11.51 7.78
CA ILE A 206 -3.33 11.17 9.21
C ILE A 206 -4.48 11.77 10.03
N TRP A 207 -4.87 13.01 9.74
CA TRP A 207 -6.03 13.64 10.35
C TRP A 207 -7.33 12.92 10.01
N ARG A 208 -7.52 12.53 8.75
CA ARG A 208 -8.66 11.71 8.31
C ARG A 208 -8.71 10.39 9.06
N TRP A 209 -7.59 9.66 9.15
CA TRP A 209 -7.51 8.45 9.95
C TRP A 209 -7.94 8.69 11.40
N HIS A 210 -7.39 9.73 12.02
CA HIS A 210 -7.77 10.09 13.39
C HIS A 210 -9.27 10.38 13.51
N GLN A 211 -9.87 11.11 12.57
CA GLN A 211 -11.32 11.39 12.53
C GLN A 211 -12.17 10.12 12.44
N LEU A 212 -11.77 9.14 11.61
CA LEU A 212 -12.48 7.85 11.49
C LEU A 212 -12.50 7.11 12.83
N THR A 213 -11.43 7.25 13.61
CA THR A 213 -11.30 6.66 14.95
C THR A 213 -11.86 7.57 16.07
N MET A 214 -12.19 8.82 15.75
CA MET A 214 -12.78 9.81 16.67
C MET A 214 -14.28 9.62 16.86
N LEU A 215 -14.97 9.03 15.87
CA LEU A 215 -16.40 8.78 15.92
C LEU A 215 -16.75 7.89 17.10
N SER A 216 -17.08 8.54 18.20
CA SER A 216 -18.04 8.10 19.20
C SER A 216 -19.18 9.12 19.24
N THR A 217 -19.76 9.41 18.07
CA THR A 217 -21.22 9.38 17.91
C THR A 217 -21.58 7.99 17.38
N PHE A 218 -21.39 7.01 18.28
CA PHE A 218 -21.98 5.68 18.24
C PHE A 218 -23.09 5.57 19.28
N LYS A 219 -23.92 6.62 19.32
CA LYS A 219 -25.21 6.68 20.01
C LYS A 219 -26.09 7.66 19.24
N GLU A 220 -27.26 7.11 18.88
CA GLU A 220 -28.45 7.67 18.23
C GLU A 220 -28.31 8.07 16.76
#